data_AF-A0A8T0D497-F1
#
_entry.id   AF-A0A8T0D497-F1
#
_cell.length_a   1.000
_cell.length_b   1.000
_cell.length_c   1.000
_cell.angle_alpha   90.00
_cell.angle_beta   90.00
_cell.angle_gamma   90.00
#
_symmetry.space_group_name_H-M   'P 1'
#
loop_
_entity.id
_entity.type
_entity.pdbx_description
1 polymer ?
#
loop_
_entity_poly.entity_id
_entity_poly.type
_entity_poly.pdbx_seq_one_letter_code
_entity_poly.pdbx_strand_id
1 'polypeptide(L)'
;MEVPLPEEPYTTHEEHESVREWILMVSMDQKLEQTLPKDERGVYQGTAETPNSTGLSALPCIITGYPVLRNGLEFDKSSGVANRDNWNRMQQVIKLARTDECADVMEFIRRWYGNPKRIS
;
A
#
# COMPACT_ATOMS: atom_id res chain seq x y z
N MET A 1 11.23 -30.09 -7.37
CA MET A 1 11.35 -29.65 -5.97
C MET A 1 9.93 -29.57 -5.44
N GLU A 2 9.50 -30.56 -4.68
CA GLU A 2 8.15 -30.60 -4.12
C GLU A 2 8.22 -30.01 -2.71
N VAL A 3 7.35 -29.04 -2.44
CA VAL A 3 7.21 -28.46 -1.10
C VAL A 3 6.26 -29.38 -0.32
N PRO A 4 6.71 -30.03 0.77
CA PRO A 4 5.84 -30.90 1.54
C PRO A 4 4.71 -30.07 2.16
N LEU A 5 3.49 -30.58 2.05
CA LEU A 5 2.35 -29.98 2.74
C LEU A 5 2.47 -30.26 4.25
N PRO A 6 2.07 -29.31 5.10
CA PRO A 6 2.05 -29.54 6.54
C PRO A 6 1.12 -30.70 6.90
N GLU A 7 1.52 -31.52 7.87
CA GLU A 7 0.75 -32.68 8.35
C GLU A 7 -0.55 -32.26 9.04
N GLU A 8 -0.56 -31.06 9.64
CA GLU A 8 -1.73 -30.50 10.33
C GLU A 8 -2.12 -29.15 9.74
N PRO A 9 -3.43 -28.85 9.64
CA PRO A 9 -3.91 -27.53 9.25
C PRO A 9 -3.49 -26.48 10.27
N TYR A 10 -3.07 -25.31 9.80
CA TYR A 10 -2.78 -24.16 10.68
C TYR A 10 -4.05 -23.57 11.30
N THR A 11 -5.21 -23.81 10.69
CA THR A 11 -6.50 -23.26 11.09
C THR A 11 -7.34 -24.26 11.86
N THR A 12 -8.08 -23.76 12.84
CA THR A 12 -9.14 -24.49 13.54
C THR A 12 -10.31 -24.81 12.62
N HIS A 13 -11.19 -25.73 13.05
CA HIS A 13 -12.39 -26.07 12.29
C HIS A 13 -13.32 -24.86 12.16
N GLU A 14 -13.42 -24.06 13.22
CA GLU A 14 -14.25 -22.86 13.28
C GLU A 14 -13.75 -21.77 12.32
N GLU A 15 -12.44 -21.52 12.24
CA GLU A 15 -11.84 -20.58 11.28
C GLU A 15 -12.08 -21.04 9.84
N HIS A 16 -11.94 -22.35 9.59
CA HIS A 16 -12.18 -22.93 8.28
C HIS A 16 -13.65 -22.78 7.84
N GLU A 17 -14.61 -23.07 8.72
CA GLU A 17 -16.03 -22.91 8.41
C GLU A 17 -16.42 -21.43 8.27
N SER A 18 -15.85 -20.52 9.07
CA SER A 18 -16.05 -19.08 8.91
C SER A 18 -15.58 -18.58 7.54
N VAL A 19 -14.43 -19.02 7.07
CA VAL A 19 -13.92 -18.66 5.74
C VAL A 19 -14.81 -19.26 4.65
N ARG A 20 -15.25 -20.52 4.83
CA ARG A 20 -16.16 -21.20 3.90
C ARG A 20 -17.49 -20.46 3.75
N GLU A 21 -18.11 -20.08 4.87
CA GLU A 21 -19.37 -19.32 4.89
C GLU A 21 -19.20 -17.96 4.21
N TRP A 22 -18.09 -17.26 4.48
CA TRP A 22 -17.78 -15.99 3.82
C TRP A 22 -17.63 -16.16 2.30
N ILE A 23 -16.88 -17.17 1.84
CA ILE A 23 -16.73 -17.47 0.41
C ILE A 23 -18.10 -17.76 -0.23
N LEU A 24 -18.94 -18.54 0.45
CA LEU A 24 -20.28 -18.89 -0.04
C LEU A 24 -21.18 -17.66 -0.16
N MET A 25 -21.19 -16.80 0.87
CA MET A 25 -21.92 -15.54 0.88
C MET A 25 -21.48 -14.64 -0.29
N VAL A 26 -20.17 -14.47 -0.46
CA VAL A 26 -19.59 -13.67 -1.56
C VAL A 26 -19.91 -14.27 -2.93
N SER A 27 -19.91 -15.60 -3.06
CA SER A 27 -20.20 -16.28 -4.34
C SER A 27 -21.68 -16.23 -4.71
N MET A 28 -22.58 -16.20 -3.73
CA MET A 28 -24.02 -16.04 -3.96
C MET A 28 -24.39 -14.60 -4.31
N ASP A 29 -23.59 -13.62 -3.87
CA ASP A 29 -23.76 -12.21 -4.22
C ASP A 29 -23.14 -11.92 -5.61
N GLN A 30 -23.90 -12.26 -6.67
CA GLN A 30 -23.53 -12.00 -8.07
C GLN A 30 -23.42 -10.50 -8.42
N LYS A 31 -23.62 -9.59 -7.46
CA LYS A 31 -23.50 -8.14 -7.65
C LYS A 31 -22.11 -7.59 -7.31
N LEU A 32 -21.19 -8.42 -6.83
CA LEU A 32 -19.82 -7.98 -6.63
C LEU A 32 -19.15 -7.82 -8.01
N GLU A 33 -19.04 -6.59 -8.51
CA GLU A 33 -18.14 -6.28 -9.62
C GLU A 33 -16.72 -6.64 -9.19
N GLN A 34 -16.21 -7.78 -9.64
CA GLN A 34 -14.84 -8.25 -9.39
C GLN A 34 -13.82 -7.46 -10.24
N THR A 35 -14.00 -6.13 -10.34
CA THR A 35 -13.08 -5.27 -11.06
C THR A 35 -12.16 -4.59 -10.07
N LEU A 36 -10.86 -4.72 -10.31
CA LEU A 36 -9.90 -3.98 -9.52
C LEU A 36 -10.04 -2.48 -9.83
N PRO A 37 -9.99 -1.62 -8.80
CA PRO A 37 -10.14 -0.19 -9.00
C PRO A 37 -9.00 0.32 -9.88
N LYS A 38 -9.37 1.18 -10.83
CA LYS A 38 -8.44 1.81 -11.76
C LYS A 38 -8.13 3.24 -11.32
N ASP A 39 -6.95 3.72 -11.68
CA ASP A 39 -6.56 5.11 -11.49
C ASP A 39 -6.89 5.98 -12.71
N GLU A 40 -6.47 7.24 -12.67
CA GLU A 40 -6.66 8.23 -13.73
C GLU A 40 -6.00 7.88 -15.07
N ARG A 41 -5.09 6.91 -15.11
CA ARG A 41 -4.46 6.39 -16.33
C ARG A 41 -5.25 5.22 -16.93
N GLY A 42 -6.32 4.77 -16.27
CA GLY A 42 -7.11 3.62 -16.69
C GLY A 42 -6.46 2.27 -16.41
N VAL A 43 -5.40 2.24 -15.60
CA VAL A 43 -4.73 1.02 -15.12
C VAL A 43 -5.03 0.74 -13.66
N TYR A 44 -4.68 -0.46 -13.18
CA TYR A 44 -4.80 -0.77 -11.76
C TYR A 44 -4.03 0.23 -10.90
N GLN A 45 -4.61 0.65 -9.77
CA GLN A 45 -4.03 1.69 -8.91
C GLN A 45 -2.61 1.38 -8.42
N GLY A 46 -2.23 0.11 -8.30
CA GLY A 46 -0.88 -0.31 -7.89
C GLY A 46 0.14 -0.36 -9.03
N THR A 47 -0.25 -0.13 -10.29
CA THR A 47 0.65 -0.23 -11.43
C THR A 47 1.59 0.98 -11.46
N ALA A 48 2.90 0.81 -11.28
CA ALA A 48 3.84 1.93 -11.38
C ALA A 48 4.02 2.43 -12.83
N GLU A 49 4.00 1.50 -13.77
CA GLU A 49 4.23 1.76 -15.20
C GLU A 49 2.98 2.30 -15.90
N THR A 50 3.17 3.20 -16.86
CA THR A 50 2.08 3.67 -17.71
C THR A 50 2.11 2.90 -19.03
N PRO A 51 1.01 2.26 -19.46
CA PRO A 51 0.95 1.59 -20.75
C PRO A 51 1.28 2.57 -21.86
N ASN A 52 2.13 2.16 -22.80
CA ASN A 52 2.53 2.94 -23.99
C ASN A 52 3.44 4.16 -23.73
N SER A 53 3.98 4.36 -22.52
CA SER A 53 5.00 5.40 -22.30
C SER A 53 6.41 4.78 -22.25
N THR A 54 7.30 5.23 -23.14
CA THR A 54 8.70 4.80 -23.24
C THR A 54 9.63 5.47 -22.21
N GLY A 55 9.15 5.78 -20.99
CA GLY A 55 10.13 6.24 -19.99
C GLY A 55 9.69 6.90 -18.70
N LEU A 56 8.40 7.09 -18.40
CA LEU A 56 8.00 7.71 -17.11
C LEU A 56 7.15 6.74 -16.29
N SER A 57 7.84 5.92 -15.52
CA SER A 57 7.27 5.13 -14.42
C SER A 57 7.10 6.03 -13.20
N ALA A 58 5.93 5.98 -12.56
CA ALA A 58 5.70 6.73 -11.33
C ALA A 58 6.52 6.12 -10.20
N LEU A 59 7.20 6.98 -9.43
CA LEU A 59 7.95 6.51 -8.26
C LEU A 59 6.99 6.03 -7.16
N PRO A 60 7.32 4.94 -6.46
CA PRO A 60 6.48 4.40 -5.40
C PRO A 60 6.52 5.32 -4.17
N CYS A 61 5.36 5.53 -3.55
CA CYS A 61 5.26 6.26 -2.29
C CYS A 61 5.97 5.47 -1.18
N ILE A 62 6.90 6.11 -0.47
CA ILE A 62 7.65 5.47 0.64
C ILE A 62 6.76 4.98 1.79
N ILE A 63 5.49 5.41 1.85
CA ILE A 63 4.54 5.04 2.91
C ILE A 63 3.68 3.85 2.47
N THR A 64 3.12 3.91 1.26
CA THR A 64 2.10 2.95 0.80
C THR A 64 2.61 1.97 -0.26
N GLY A 65 3.73 2.27 -0.92
CA GLY A 65 4.22 1.55 -2.10
C GLY A 65 3.47 1.87 -3.39
N TYR A 66 2.32 2.55 -3.32
CA TYR A 66 1.54 2.93 -4.51
C TYR A 66 2.23 4.04 -5.30
N PRO A 67 2.03 4.09 -6.62
CA PRO A 67 2.61 5.13 -7.48
C PRO A 67 2.17 6.54 -7.07
N VAL A 68 3.11 7.47 -6.99
CA VAL A 68 2.82 8.90 -6.79
C VAL A 68 2.57 9.55 -8.13
N LEU A 69 1.29 9.72 -8.50
CA LEU A 69 0.88 10.32 -9.78
C LEU A 69 0.76 11.85 -9.70
N ARG A 70 0.27 12.35 -8.57
CA ARG A 70 0.01 13.78 -8.31
C ARG A 70 0.33 14.12 -6.87
N ASN A 71 0.49 15.43 -6.62
CA ASN A 71 0.58 15.98 -5.26
C ASN A 71 1.73 15.33 -4.46
N GLY A 72 2.86 15.12 -5.12
CA GLY A 72 4.03 14.44 -4.55
C GLY A 72 4.89 15.34 -3.68
N LEU A 73 5.58 14.69 -2.74
CA LEU A 73 6.67 15.23 -1.95
C LEU A 73 7.93 14.47 -2.35
N GLU A 74 9.02 15.19 -2.55
CA GLU A 74 10.36 14.65 -2.70
C GLU A 74 11.13 14.80 -1.40
N PHE A 75 12.08 13.92 -1.15
CA PHE A 75 12.90 13.96 0.06
C PHE A 75 14.35 14.31 -0.30
N ASP A 76 15.03 15.04 0.59
CA ASP A 76 16.26 15.75 0.24
C ASP A 76 17.57 14.95 0.42
N LYS A 77 17.58 13.83 1.14
CA LYS A 77 18.77 12.98 1.31
C LYS A 77 18.82 11.80 0.34
N SER A 78 17.67 11.29 -0.07
CA SER A 78 17.57 10.19 -1.04
C SER A 78 16.34 10.34 -1.92
N SER A 79 16.31 9.66 -3.06
CA SER A 79 15.29 9.77 -4.12
C SER A 79 13.91 9.20 -3.74
N GLY A 80 13.53 9.26 -2.47
CA GLY A 80 12.21 8.86 -2.01
C GLY A 80 11.16 9.91 -2.38
N VAL A 81 9.95 9.42 -2.68
CA VAL A 81 8.78 10.27 -2.87
C VAL A 81 7.62 9.83 -1.97
N ALA A 82 6.72 10.75 -1.63
CA ALA A 82 5.47 10.41 -0.97
C ALA A 82 4.31 11.18 -1.57
N ASN A 83 3.12 10.59 -1.61
CA ASN A 83 1.91 11.39 -1.81
C ASN A 83 1.66 12.25 -0.56
N ARG A 84 1.40 13.55 -0.77
CA ARG A 84 1.25 14.52 0.33
C ARG A 84 0.09 14.19 1.27
N ASP A 85 -1.01 13.66 0.75
CA ASP A 85 -2.18 13.36 1.57
C ASP A 85 -1.91 12.15 2.47
N ASN A 86 -1.23 11.13 1.94
CA ASN A 86 -0.74 9.99 2.73
C ASN A 86 0.27 10.43 3.80
N TRP A 87 1.21 11.31 3.45
CA TRP A 87 2.17 11.86 4.41
C TRP A 87 1.49 12.64 5.54
N ASN A 88 0.56 13.54 5.21
CA ASN A 88 -0.18 14.30 6.21
C ASN A 88 -1.00 13.38 7.12
N ARG A 89 -1.65 12.37 6.54
CA ARG A 89 -2.42 11.38 7.29
C ARG A 89 -1.55 10.58 8.23
N MET A 90 -0.38 10.12 7.78
CA MET A 90 0.60 9.43 8.62
C MET A 90 1.03 10.32 9.79
N GLN A 91 1.38 11.58 9.53
CA GLN A 91 1.75 12.53 10.59
C GLN A 91 0.62 12.76 11.60
N GLN A 92 -0.64 12.83 11.15
CA GLN A 92 -1.79 12.95 12.03
C GLN A 92 -1.99 11.71 12.90
N VAL A 93 -1.97 10.51 12.31
CA VAL A 93 -2.15 9.24 13.02
C VAL A 93 -1.06 9.07 14.07
N ILE A 94 0.18 9.38 13.75
CA ILE A 94 1.31 9.23 14.68
C ILE A 94 1.21 10.20 15.84
N LYS A 95 0.81 11.46 15.59
CA LYS A 95 0.54 12.45 16.65
C LYS A 95 -0.59 12.02 17.59
N LEU A 96 -1.59 11.30 17.07
CA LEU A 96 -2.73 10.81 17.84
C LEU A 96 -2.40 9.55 18.64
N ALA A 97 -1.67 8.60 18.02
CA ALA A 97 -1.32 7.33 18.63
C ALA A 97 -0.35 7.49 19.82
N ARG A 98 0.60 8.43 19.73
CA ARG A 98 1.59 8.73 20.78
C ARG A 98 2.34 7.48 21.30
N THR A 99 2.60 6.52 20.40
CA THR A 99 3.40 5.33 20.73
C THR A 99 4.85 5.53 20.27
N ASP A 100 5.77 4.87 20.96
CA ASP A 100 7.21 4.97 20.67
C ASP A 100 7.54 4.35 19.30
N GLU A 101 6.85 3.28 18.90
CA GLU A 101 7.06 2.62 17.59
C GLU A 101 6.70 3.58 16.45
N CYS A 102 5.63 4.37 16.62
CA CYS A 102 5.23 5.36 15.62
C CYS A 102 6.26 6.51 15.52
N ALA A 103 6.83 6.93 16.65
CA ALA A 103 7.87 7.94 16.68
C ALA A 103 9.17 7.43 16.02
N ASP A 104 9.56 6.19 16.32
CA ASP A 104 10.74 5.53 15.76
C ASP A 104 10.65 5.38 14.24
N VAL A 105 9.50 4.98 13.71
CA VAL A 105 9.27 4.89 12.26
C VAL A 105 9.40 6.26 11.58
N MET A 106 8.87 7.33 12.19
CA MET A 106 9.02 8.69 11.64
C MET A 106 10.46 9.18 11.66
N GLU A 107 11.18 8.87 12.74
CA GLU A 107 12.59 9.22 12.85
C GLU A 107 13.44 8.44 11.84
N PHE A 108 13.14 7.15 11.66
CA PHE A 108 13.77 6.35 10.61
C PHE A 108 13.56 6.97 9.22
N ILE A 109 12.33 7.33 8.87
CA ILE A 109 12.02 7.95 7.56
C ILE A 109 12.80 9.26 7.38
N ARG A 110 12.82 10.13 8.40
CA ARG A 110 13.57 11.40 8.35
C ARG A 110 15.08 11.20 8.27
N ARG A 111 15.61 10.19 8.97
CA ARG A 111 17.02 9.88 8.94
C ARG A 111 17.45 9.36 7.57
N TRP A 112 16.64 8.48 6.98
CA TRP A 112 16.92 7.78 5.72
C TRP A 112 16.64 8.61 4.47
N TYR A 113 15.46 9.25 4.41
CA TYR A 113 15.01 10.03 3.26
C TYR A 113 15.28 11.51 3.41
N GLY A 114 15.30 12.03 4.64
CA GLY A 114 15.49 13.45 4.90
C GLY A 114 14.17 14.18 5.10
N ASN A 115 14.16 15.47 4.79
CA ASN A 115 12.98 16.31 4.95
C ASN A 115 12.16 16.38 3.67
N PRO A 116 10.81 16.31 3.76
CA PRO A 116 9.95 16.43 2.59
C PRO A 116 9.97 17.85 2.03
N LYS A 117 10.10 17.98 0.72
CA LYS A 117 9.98 19.19 -0.09
C LYS A 117 8.89 18.98 -1.14
N ARG A 118 8.22 20.04 -1.55
CA ARG A 118 7.23 19.96 -2.63
C ARG A 118 7.93 19.76 -3.96
N ILE A 119 7.42 18.83 -4.76
CA ILE A 119 7.79 18.70 -6.16
C ILE A 119 7.20 19.92 -6.88
N SER A 120 8.06 20.73 -7.51
CA SER A 120 7.69 21.92 -8.29
C SER A 120 7.09 21.54 -9.64
#